data_AF-A0A959TKT8-F1
#
_entry.id   AF-A0A959TKT8-F1
#
_cell.length_a   1.000
_cell.length_b   1.000
_cell.length_c   1.000
_cell.angle_alpha   90.00
_cell.angle_beta   90.00
_cell.angle_gamma   90.00
#
_symmetry.space_group_name_H-M   'P 1'
#
loop_
_entity.id
_entity.type
_entity.pdbx_description
1 polymer ?
#
loop_
_entity_poly.entity_id
_entity_poly.type
_entity_poly.pdbx_seq_one_letter_code
_entity_poly.pdbx_strand_id
1 'polypeptide(L)'
;MRILEIRAMRGPNYWSVRRHKLIIMRLDIGELEERPTDKIPGFFERMKELIPSLYDHRCSEGHKGGFFERVQRGTWMGHVIEHIALEIQALAGMD
;
A
#
# COMPACT_ATOMS: atom_id res chain seq x y z
N MET A 1 1.90 -15.36 -1.69
CA MET A 1 2.52 -14.08 -2.07
C MET A 1 4.02 -14.23 -2.25
N ARG A 2 4.58 -13.69 -3.33
CA ARG A 2 6.00 -13.72 -3.66
C ARG A 2 6.44 -12.40 -4.29
N ILE A 3 7.54 -11.84 -3.78
CA ILE A 3 8.20 -10.70 -4.40
C ILE A 3 8.98 -11.23 -5.60
N LEU A 4 8.62 -10.76 -6.81
CA LEU A 4 9.27 -11.18 -8.05
C LEU A 4 10.48 -10.29 -8.38
N GLU A 5 10.39 -9.01 -8.07
CA GLU A 5 11.44 -8.02 -8.34
C GLU A 5 11.27 -6.82 -7.40
N ILE A 6 12.38 -6.29 -6.88
CA ILE A 6 12.44 -4.98 -6.23
C ILE A 6 13.63 -4.22 -6.80
N ARG A 7 13.41 -2.97 -7.17
CA ARG A 7 14.47 -2.07 -7.63
C ARG A 7 14.27 -0.66 -7.08
N ALA A 8 15.35 -0.06 -6.63
CA ALA A 8 15.40 1.35 -6.27
C ALA A 8 15.87 2.16 -7.47
N MET A 9 15.12 3.18 -7.84
CA MET A 9 15.49 4.13 -8.90
C MET A 9 15.94 5.45 -8.30
N ARG A 10 16.93 6.06 -8.96
CA ARG A 10 17.46 7.38 -8.63
C ARG A 10 17.51 8.23 -9.90
N GLY A 11 16.90 9.40 -9.86
CA GLY A 11 16.85 10.34 -10.99
C GLY A 11 15.58 10.22 -11.84
N PRO A 12 15.58 10.81 -13.05
CA PRO A 12 14.46 10.75 -13.98
C PRO A 12 14.08 9.31 -14.28
N ASN A 13 12.78 9.02 -14.29
CA ASN A 13 12.28 7.68 -14.50
C ASN A 13 10.92 7.68 -15.21
N TYR A 14 10.53 6.50 -15.70
CA TYR A 14 9.31 6.31 -16.49
C TYR A 14 8.01 6.51 -15.67
N TRP A 15 8.03 6.24 -14.36
CA TRP A 15 6.83 6.15 -13.53
C TRP A 15 6.41 7.49 -12.93
N SER A 16 7.35 8.38 -12.67
CA SER A 16 7.06 9.73 -12.20
C SER A 16 8.10 10.71 -12.72
N VAL A 17 7.61 11.78 -13.34
CA VAL A 17 8.44 12.94 -13.73
C VAL A 17 8.77 13.86 -12.54
N ARG A 18 8.11 13.70 -11.38
CA ARG A 18 8.29 14.55 -10.20
C ARG A 18 9.06 13.87 -9.07
N ARG A 19 8.87 12.55 -8.89
CA ARG A 19 9.52 11.77 -7.82
C ARG A 19 10.78 11.10 -8.38
N HIS A 20 11.94 11.59 -7.97
CA HIS A 20 13.24 11.08 -8.42
C HIS A 20 13.80 9.94 -7.57
N LYS A 21 13.18 9.65 -6.42
CA LYS A 21 13.48 8.49 -5.58
C LYS A 21 12.24 7.61 -5.59
N LEU A 22 12.33 6.43 -6.19
CA LEU A 22 11.21 5.50 -6.25
C LEU A 22 11.67 4.08 -5.97
N ILE A 23 10.84 3.33 -5.26
CA ILE A 23 10.96 1.88 -5.14
C ILE A 23 9.89 1.25 -6.04
N ILE A 24 10.32 0.43 -6.98
CA ILE A 24 9.41 -0.38 -7.80
C ILE A 24 9.46 -1.80 -7.27
N MET A 25 8.30 -2.35 -6.95
CA MET A 25 8.13 -3.73 -6.56
C MET A 25 7.16 -4.41 -7.53
N ARG A 26 7.60 -5.53 -8.11
CA ARG A 26 6.70 -6.45 -8.82
C ARG A 26 6.36 -7.60 -7.90
N LEU A 27 5.08 -7.76 -7.61
CA LEU A 27 4.56 -8.67 -6.62
C LEU A 27 3.57 -9.64 -7.26
N ASP A 28 3.73 -10.92 -6.93
CA ASP A 28 2.71 -11.94 -7.16
C ASP A 28 1.97 -12.18 -5.84
N ILE A 29 0.70 -11.79 -5.79
CA ILE A 29 -0.13 -11.93 -4.58
C ILE A 29 -0.65 -13.35 -4.37
N GLY A 30 -0.66 -14.20 -5.41
CA GLY A 30 -1.10 -15.60 -5.35
C GLY A 30 -2.51 -15.74 -4.76
N GLU A 31 -2.68 -16.67 -3.82
CA GLU A 31 -3.97 -16.98 -3.16
C GLU A 31 -4.64 -15.79 -2.46
N LEU A 32 -3.91 -14.69 -2.20
CA LEU A 32 -4.48 -13.48 -1.61
C LEU A 32 -5.38 -12.71 -2.59
N GLU A 33 -5.36 -13.05 -3.88
CA GLU A 33 -6.32 -12.54 -4.87
C GLU A 33 -7.76 -12.93 -4.49
N GLU A 34 -7.96 -14.16 -4.00
CA GLU A 34 -9.26 -14.70 -3.61
C GLU A 34 -9.67 -14.35 -2.17
N ARG A 35 -8.77 -13.69 -1.43
CA ARG A 35 -8.90 -13.35 -0.01
C ARG A 35 -8.74 -11.84 0.20
N PRO A 36 -9.71 -11.02 -0.26
CA PRO A 36 -9.73 -9.61 0.08
C PRO A 36 -9.80 -9.40 1.60
N THR A 37 -9.49 -8.19 2.03
CA THR A 37 -9.26 -7.85 3.45
C THR A 37 -10.42 -8.19 4.38
N ASP A 38 -11.66 -8.13 3.91
CA ASP A 38 -12.88 -8.50 4.64
C ASP A 38 -12.98 -10.01 4.92
N LYS A 39 -12.37 -10.85 4.07
CA LYS A 39 -12.30 -12.31 4.27
C LYS A 39 -11.13 -12.77 5.13
N ILE A 40 -10.33 -11.84 5.66
CA ILE A 40 -9.19 -12.15 6.53
C ILE A 40 -9.53 -11.70 7.96
N PRO A 41 -9.84 -12.63 8.88
CA PRO A 41 -10.25 -12.28 10.24
C PRO A 41 -9.23 -11.39 10.97
N GLY A 42 -9.73 -10.28 11.54
CA GLY A 42 -8.94 -9.31 12.31
C GLY A 42 -7.90 -8.53 11.49
N PHE A 43 -7.96 -8.57 10.16
CA PHE A 43 -6.97 -7.89 9.32
C PHE A 43 -6.95 -6.37 9.55
N PHE A 44 -8.14 -5.75 9.56
CA PHE A 44 -8.27 -4.32 9.78
C PHE A 44 -7.66 -3.87 11.12
N GLU A 45 -8.04 -4.52 12.21
CA GLU A 45 -7.55 -4.14 13.55
C GLU A 45 -6.02 -4.24 13.66
N ARG A 46 -5.44 -5.35 13.16
CA ARG A 46 -3.98 -5.51 13.15
C ARG A 46 -3.29 -4.46 12.28
N MET A 47 -3.84 -4.12 11.12
CA MET A 47 -3.27 -3.08 10.25
C MET A 47 -3.30 -1.71 10.92
N LYS A 48 -4.45 -1.35 11.50
CA LYS A 48 -4.65 -0.07 12.18
C LYS A 48 -3.71 0.08 13.37
N GLU A 49 -3.46 -0.99 14.11
CA GLU A 49 -2.50 -1.01 15.21
C GLU A 49 -1.04 -0.90 14.74
N LEU A 50 -0.68 -1.61 13.66
CA LEU A 50 0.70 -1.64 13.15
C LEU A 50 1.12 -0.34 12.47
N ILE A 51 0.24 0.29 11.68
CA ILE A 51 0.56 1.51 10.92
C ILE A 51 -0.61 2.49 11.03
N PRO A 52 -0.80 3.12 12.21
CA PRO A 52 -1.93 4.03 12.44
C PRO A 52 -1.90 5.28 11.56
N SER A 53 -0.73 5.69 11.08
CA SER A 53 -0.53 6.83 10.18
C SER A 53 -1.20 6.66 8.82
N LEU A 54 -1.51 5.43 8.40
CA LEU A 54 -2.34 5.17 7.21
C LEU A 54 -3.74 5.81 7.28
N TYR A 55 -4.19 6.24 8.46
CA TYR A 55 -5.41 7.02 8.59
C TYR A 55 -5.39 8.30 7.74
N ASP A 56 -4.23 8.92 7.55
CA ASP A 56 -4.12 10.15 6.75
C ASP A 56 -4.12 9.88 5.23
N HIS A 57 -3.97 8.62 4.81
CA HIS A 57 -3.99 8.28 3.39
C HIS A 57 -5.39 8.51 2.79
N ARG A 58 -5.42 9.34 1.74
CA ARG A 58 -6.59 9.52 0.90
C ARG A 58 -6.54 8.49 -0.23
N CYS A 59 -7.48 7.56 -0.21
CA CYS A 59 -7.73 6.63 -1.33
C CYS A 59 -8.68 7.31 -2.35
N SER A 60 -9.34 6.52 -3.20
CA SER A 60 -10.39 6.96 -4.13
C SER A 60 -11.51 7.77 -3.46
N GLU A 61 -11.77 7.54 -2.17
CA GLU A 61 -12.80 8.24 -1.39
C GLU A 61 -12.43 9.73 -1.12
N GLY A 62 -11.16 10.13 -1.31
CA GLY A 62 -10.75 11.54 -1.29
C GLY A 62 -10.67 12.22 0.09
N HIS A 63 -11.02 11.51 1.18
CA HIS A 63 -10.95 12.00 2.55
C HIS A 63 -10.02 11.15 3.45
N LYS A 64 -9.63 11.72 4.59
CA LYS A 64 -8.87 11.00 5.64
C LYS A 64 -9.70 9.84 6.16
N GLY A 65 -9.06 8.70 6.43
CA GLY A 65 -9.70 7.47 6.86
C GLY A 65 -10.32 6.65 5.71
N GLY A 66 -10.42 7.19 4.49
CA GLY A 66 -11.03 6.50 3.36
C GLY A 66 -10.34 5.18 2.99
N PHE A 67 -9.01 5.08 3.19
CA PHE A 67 -8.31 3.81 3.02
C PHE A 67 -8.73 2.76 4.07
N PHE A 68 -8.90 3.15 5.34
CA PHE A 68 -9.37 2.25 6.40
C PHE A 68 -10.81 1.78 6.15
N GLU A 69 -11.67 2.63 5.62
CA GLU A 69 -13.02 2.24 5.19
C GLU A 69 -12.97 1.21 4.06
N ARG A 70 -12.08 1.38 3.08
CA ARG A 70 -11.86 0.40 2.01
C ARG A 70 -11.37 -0.95 2.53
N VAL A 71 -10.46 -0.95 3.51
CA VAL A 71 -9.96 -2.18 4.14
C VAL A 71 -11.06 -2.90 4.90
N GLN A 72 -11.92 -2.18 5.64
CA GLN A 72 -13.07 -2.78 6.32
C GLN A 72 -14.12 -3.31 5.34
N ARG A 73 -14.42 -2.57 4.27
CA ARG A 73 -15.38 -2.98 3.22
C ARG A 73 -14.90 -4.19 2.41
N GLY A 74 -13.59 -4.39 2.33
CA GLY A 74 -12.98 -5.39 1.48
C GLY A 74 -12.24 -4.77 0.31
N THR A 75 -10.92 -4.99 0.26
CA THR A 75 -10.07 -4.59 -0.86
C THR A 75 -8.98 -5.62 -1.11
N TRP A 76 -8.36 -5.57 -2.30
CA TRP A 76 -7.35 -6.53 -2.71
C TRP A 76 -6.01 -6.26 -2.03
N MET A 77 -5.24 -7.33 -1.81
CA MET A 77 -3.93 -7.24 -1.17
C MET A 77 -2.95 -6.36 -1.95
N GLY A 78 -3.05 -6.31 -3.29
CA GLY A 78 -2.24 -5.41 -4.11
C GLY A 78 -2.44 -3.93 -3.74
N HIS A 79 -3.69 -3.51 -3.55
CA HIS A 79 -4.04 -2.15 -3.14
C HIS A 79 -3.59 -1.85 -1.69
N VAL A 80 -3.69 -2.84 -0.80
CA VAL A 80 -3.15 -2.70 0.56
C VAL A 80 -1.65 -2.45 0.55
N ILE A 81 -0.91 -3.27 -0.21
CA ILE A 81 0.54 -3.21 -0.24
C ILE A 81 1.03 -1.92 -0.88
N GLU A 82 0.32 -1.39 -1.87
CA GLU A 82 0.58 -0.06 -2.43
C GLU A 82 0.56 1.01 -1.32
N HIS A 83 -0.52 1.08 -0.54
CA HIS A 83 -0.66 2.08 0.52
C HIS A 83 0.40 1.91 1.63
N ILE A 84 0.69 0.67 2.04
CA ILE A 84 1.75 0.38 3.02
C ILE A 84 3.12 0.80 2.47
N ALA A 85 3.41 0.49 1.20
CA ALA A 85 4.70 0.82 0.59
C ALA A 85 4.89 2.33 0.44
N LEU A 86 3.83 3.08 0.14
CA LEU A 86 3.86 4.54 0.10
C LEU A 86 4.08 5.13 1.50
N GLU A 87 3.39 4.61 2.51
CA GLU A 87 3.53 5.09 3.89
C GLU A 87 4.93 4.82 4.45
N ILE A 88 5.48 3.63 4.24
CA ILE A 88 6.85 3.31 4.67
C ILE A 88 7.87 4.24 3.97
N GLN A 89 7.66 4.57 2.69
CA GLN A 89 8.52 5.53 2.00
C GLN A 89 8.42 6.93 2.61
N ALA A 90 7.21 7.40 2.93
CA ALA A 90 7.00 8.70 3.58
C ALA A 90 7.66 8.74 4.97
N LEU A 91 7.45 7.71 5.80
CA LEU A 91 8.07 7.58 7.12
C LEU A 91 9.61 7.49 7.05
N ALA A 92 10.16 6.95 5.96
CA ALA A 92 11.59 6.93 5.70
C ALA A 92 12.16 8.27 5.18
N GLY A 93 11.34 9.31 5.05
CA GLY A 93 11.75 10.62 4.54
C GLY A 93 12.00 10.65 3.04
N MET A 94 11.33 9.78 2.28
CA MET A 94 11.44 9.71 0.81
C MET A 94 10.39 10.54 0.08
N ASP A 95 9.77 11.52 0.77
CA ASP A 95 8.85 12.48 0.17
C ASP A 95 9.51 13.43 -0.85
#